data_AF-A0A2N4Z1H0-F1
#
_entry.id   AF-A0A2N4Z1H0-F1
#
_cell.length_a   1.000
_cell.length_b   1.000
_cell.length_c   1.000
_cell.angle_alpha   90.00
_cell.angle_beta   90.00
_cell.angle_gamma   90.00
#
_symmetry.space_group_name_H-M   'P 1'
#
loop_
_entity.id
_entity.type
_entity.pdbx_description
1 polymer ?
#
loop_
_entity_poly.entity_id
_entity_poly.type
_entity_poly.pdbx_seq_one_letter_code
_entity_poly.pdbx_strand_id
1 'polypeptide(L)' 'RQVEPEQALRWALAGGEDYELCFTVPELNRGALDVALGHLGARFTCIGQIAPESEGLQFIRDGKPVALDLKGYDHFA' A
#
# COMPACT_ATOMS: atom_id res chain seq x y z
N ARG A 1 3.97 -8.73 -19.86
CA ARG A 1 2.98 -9.80 -19.60
C ARG A 1 1.90 -9.17 -18.74
N GLN A 2 0.64 -9.17 -19.17
CA GLN A 2 -0.48 -8.69 -18.36
C GLN A 2 -1.06 -9.86 -17.58
N VAL A 3 -1.46 -9.61 -16.33
CA VAL A 3 -2.17 -10.57 -15.48
C VAL A 3 -3.56 -10.02 -15.19
N GLU A 4 -4.48 -10.90 -14.83
CA GLU A 4 -5.82 -10.49 -14.42
C GLU A 4 -5.76 -9.53 -13.23
N PRO A 5 -6.62 -8.49 -13.15
CA PRO A 5 -6.57 -7.48 -12.10
C PRO A 5 -6.59 -8.05 -10.67
N GLU A 6 -7.36 -9.12 -10.45
CA GLU A 6 -7.45 -9.76 -9.14
C GLU A 6 -6.14 -10.47 -8.76
N GLN A 7 -5.42 -11.03 -9.75
CA GLN A 7 -4.11 -11.61 -9.52
C GLN A 7 -3.06 -10.54 -9.24
N ALA A 8 -3.10 -9.42 -9.97
CA ALA A 8 -2.22 -8.29 -9.71
C ALA A 8 -2.38 -7.77 -8.28
N LEU A 9 -3.62 -7.65 -7.81
CA LEU A 9 -3.91 -7.19 -6.46
C LEU A 9 -3.39 -8.16 -5.39
N ARG A 10 -3.60 -9.47 -5.57
CA ARG A 10 -3.08 -10.47 -4.63
C ARG A 10 -1.55 -10.40 -4.50
N TRP A 11 -0.85 -10.21 -5.61
CA TRP A 11 0.60 -10.02 -5.58
C TRP A 11 1.00 -8.74 -4.87
N ALA A 12 0.34 -7.61 -5.17
CA ALA A 12 0.65 -6.34 -4.54
C ALA A 12 0.41 -6.33 -3.01
N LEU A 13 -0.53 -7.14 -2.51
CA LEU A 13 -0.91 -7.14 -1.09
C LEU A 13 -0.25 -8.25 -0.26
N ALA A 14 0.18 -9.35 -0.88
CA ALA A 14 0.67 -10.53 -0.16
C ALA A 14 1.85 -11.25 -0.84
N GLY A 15 2.38 -10.72 -1.95
CA GLY A 15 3.49 -11.33 -2.67
C GLY A 15 4.82 -11.24 -1.92
N GLY A 16 5.19 -10.02 -1.49
CA GLY A 16 6.48 -9.75 -0.87
C GLY A 16 7.62 -9.65 -1.90
N GLU A 17 8.87 -9.58 -1.40
CA GLU A 17 10.09 -9.43 -2.23
C GLU A 17 10.14 -8.15 -3.09
N ASP A 18 9.31 -7.15 -2.77
CA ASP A 18 9.28 -5.87 -3.49
C ASP A 18 10.48 -4.98 -3.14
N TYR A 19 10.99 -5.08 -1.91
CA TYR A 19 12.04 -4.21 -1.36
C TYR A 19 11.74 -2.70 -1.47
N GLU A 20 10.46 -2.34 -1.51
CA GLU A 20 9.98 -0.96 -1.56
C GLU A 20 9.82 -0.36 -0.15
N LEU A 21 9.83 0.97 -0.07
CA LEU A 21 9.55 1.70 1.17
C LEU A 21 8.06 1.94 1.33
N CYS A 22 7.47 1.39 2.39
CA CYS A 22 6.13 1.73 2.85
C CYS A 22 6.22 2.62 4.10
N PHE A 23 5.74 3.86 4.00
CA PHE A 23 5.89 4.88 5.03
C PHE A 23 4.64 5.75 5.15
N THR A 24 4.58 6.54 6.22
CA THR A 24 3.51 7.50 6.49
C THR A 24 4.05 8.92 6.46
N VAL A 25 3.20 9.87 6.07
CA VAL A 25 3.52 11.30 6.07
C VAL A 25 2.33 12.07 6.64
N PRO A 26 2.53 13.01 7.58
CA PRO A 26 1.49 13.95 7.97
C PRO A 26 1.03 14.77 6.77
N GLU A 27 -0.28 15.05 6.67
CA GLU A 27 -0.86 15.82 5.55
C GLU A 27 -0.15 17.17 5.34
N LEU A 28 0.22 17.86 6.43
CA LEU A 28 0.95 19.12 6.39
C LEU A 28 2.29 19.03 5.64
N ASN A 29 2.91 17.85 5.62
CA ASN A 29 4.22 17.62 5.02
C ASN A 29 4.14 17.04 3.60
N ARG A 30 2.95 16.82 3.05
CA ARG A 30 2.77 16.22 1.72
C ARG A 30 3.46 17.02 0.61
N GLY A 31 3.30 18.33 0.61
CA GLY A 31 3.98 19.20 -0.37
C GLY A 31 5.51 19.19 -0.24
N ALA A 32 6.03 19.09 0.99
CA ALA A 32 7.47 18.97 1.21
C ALA A 32 8.01 17.61 0.72
N LEU A 33 7.23 16.53 0.88
CA LEU A 33 7.56 15.21 0.34
C LEU A 33 7.62 15.24 -1.19
N ASP A 34 6.62 15.83 -1.86
CA ASP A 34 6.58 15.95 -3.33
C ASP A 34 7.86 16.64 -3.86
N VAL A 35 8.28 17.73 -3.23
CA VAL A 35 9.50 18.46 -3.60
C VAL A 35 10.76 17.63 -3.32
N ALA A 36 10.87 17.02 -2.14
CA ALA A 36 12.04 16.25 -1.75
C ALA A 36 12.26 15.02 -2.62
N LEU A 37 11.18 14.30 -2.96
CA LEU A 37 11.25 13.09 -3.77
C LEU A 37 11.24 13.36 -5.28
N GLY A 38 10.73 14.52 -5.72
CA GLY A 38 10.62 14.86 -7.14
C GLY A 38 11.94 14.83 -7.91
N HIS A 39 13.08 15.01 -7.23
CA HIS A 39 14.41 14.96 -7.83
C HIS A 39 15.10 13.59 -7.76
N LEU A 40 14.60 12.65 -6.95
CA LEU A 40 15.23 11.34 -6.74
C LEU A 40 14.89 10.32 -7.84
N GLY A 41 13.94 10.64 -8.72
CA GLY A 41 13.50 9.75 -9.81
C GLY A 41 12.70 8.53 -9.34
N ALA A 42 12.51 8.37 -8.02
CA ALA A 42 11.65 7.35 -7.44
C ALA A 42 10.19 7.83 -7.44
N ARG A 43 9.29 7.00 -7.95
CA ARG A 43 7.84 7.24 -7.88
C ARG A 43 7.35 6.79 -6.50
N PHE A 44 6.38 7.51 -5.96
CA PHE A 44 5.63 7.09 -4.79
C PHE A 44 4.14 7.33 -5.02
N THR A 45 3.32 6.59 -4.28
CA THR A 45 1.86 6.63 -4.41
C THR A 45 1.26 6.62 -3.01
N CYS A 46 0.38 7.58 -2.71
CA CYS A 46 -0.44 7.51 -1.51
C CYS A 46 -1.50 6.42 -1.71
N ILE A 47 -1.44 5.36 -0.90
CA ILE A 47 -2.33 4.18 -1.01
C ILE A 47 -3.37 4.09 0.12
N GLY A 48 -3.41 5.08 1.02
CA GLY A 48 -4.33 5.07 2.16
C GLY A 48 -4.03 6.15 3.18
N GLN A 49 -4.62 6.01 4.36
CA GLN A 49 -4.46 6.92 5.48
C GLN A 49 -4.39 6.13 6.79
N ILE A 50 -3.66 6.66 7.78
CA ILE A 50 -3.62 6.09 9.12
C ILE A 50 -4.91 6.48 9.84
N ALA A 51 -5.65 5.47 10.29
CA ALA A 51 -6.87 5.59 11.07
C ALA A 51 -6.60 5.25 12.56
N PRO A 52 -7.53 5.56 13.47
CA PRO A 52 -7.46 5.08 14.84
C PRO A 52 -7.30 3.55 14.90
N GLU A 53 -6.49 3.06 15.84
CA GLU A 53 -6.22 1.63 16.01
C GLU A 53 -7.51 0.79 16.17
N SER A 54 -8.55 1.37 16.78
CA SER A 54 -9.86 0.73 16.97
C SER A 54 -10.55 0.30 15.66
N GLU A 55 -10.18 0.88 14.53
CA GLU A 55 -10.76 0.55 13.22
C GLU A 55 -10.02 -0.59 12.50
N GLY A 56 -8.80 -0.92 12.94
CA GLY A 56 -7.95 -1.93 12.32
C GLY A 56 -7.52 -1.58 10.88
N LEU A 57 -7.00 -2.59 10.17
CA LEU A 57 -6.67 -2.46 8.75
C LEU A 57 -7.93 -2.69 7.90
N GLN A 58 -8.28 -1.71 7.08
CA GLN A 58 -9.43 -1.77 6.18
C GLN A 58 -8.98 -1.63 4.73
N PHE A 59 -9.48 -2.52 3.87
CA PHE A 59 -9.34 -2.42 2.43
C PHE A 59 -10.61 -1.81 1.85
N ILE A 60 -10.47 -0.75 1.05
CA ILE A 60 -11.58 -0.06 0.41
C ILE A 60 -11.47 -0.23 -1.11
N ARG A 61 -12.55 -0.68 -1.76
CA ARG A 61 -12.68 -0.74 -3.22
C ARG A 61 -13.99 -0.06 -3.61
N ASP A 62 -13.93 0.90 -4.54
CA ASP A 62 -15.09 1.66 -5.01
C ASP A 62 -15.89 2.30 -3.86
N GLY A 63 -15.18 2.81 -2.85
CA GLY A 63 -15.77 3.44 -1.66
C GLY A 63 -16.40 2.49 -0.65
N LYS A 64 -16.26 1.16 -0.82
CA LYS A 64 -16.83 0.15 0.07
C LYS A 64 -15.75 -0.70 0.72
N PRO A 65 -15.88 -1.06 2.02
CA PRO A 65 -15.02 -2.04 2.64
C PRO A 65 -15.11 -3.39 1.94
N VAL A 66 -13.96 -4.03 1.74
CA VAL A 66 -13.86 -5.38 1.19
C VAL A 66 -13.05 -6.27 2.13
N ALA A 67 -13.52 -7.49 2.33
CA ALA A 67 -12.77 -8.52 3.01
C ALA A 67 -11.87 -9.23 1.99
N LEU A 68 -10.57 -9.28 2.28
CA LEU A 68 -9.61 -10.01 1.47
C LEU A 68 -9.01 -11.13 2.33
N ASP A 69 -9.08 -12.35 1.83
CA ASP A 69 -8.40 -13.50 2.43
C ASP A 69 -6.97 -13.55 1.86
N LEU A 70 -6.04 -12.95 2.59
CA LEU A 70 -4.63 -12.81 2.21
C LEU A 70 -3.76 -13.54 3.22
N LYS A 71 -2.92 -14.47 2.74
CA LYS A 71 -1.86 -15.09 3.55
C LYS A 71 -0.52 -14.48 3.13
N GLY A 72 0.09 -13.73 4.05
CA GLY A 72 1.46 -13.24 3.87
C GLY A 72 2.50 -14.35 3.99
N TYR A 73 3.75 -14.03 3.70
CA TYR A 73 4.86 -14.95 3.90
C TYR A 73 5.07 -15.25 5.40
N ASP A 74 5.26 -16.53 5.72
CA ASP A 74 5.67 -17.01 7.03
C ASP A 74 6.69 -18.13 6.79
N HIS A 75 7.86 -18.01 7.44
CA HIS A 75 8.99 -18.93 7.26
C HIS A 75 8.64 -20.39 7.60
N PHE A 76 7.62 -20.65 8.42
CA PHE A 76 7.34 -21.97 8.99
C PHE A 76 5.88 -22.44 8.81
N ALA A 77 5.09 -21.79 7.95
CA ALA A 77 3.65 -22.02 7.81
C ALA A 77 3.22 -23.02 6.72
#